data_AF-A0A1M6GC82-F1
#
_entry.id   AF-A0A1M6GC82-F1
#
_cell.length_a   1.000
_cell.length_b   1.000
_cell.length_c   1.000
_cell.angle_alpha   90.00
_cell.angle_beta   90.00
_cell.angle_gamma   90.00
#
_symmetry.space_group_name_H-M   'P 1'
#
loop_
_entity.id
_entity.type
_entity.pdbx_description
1 polymer ?
#
loop_
_entity_poly.entity_id
_entity_poly.type
_entity_poly.pdbx_seq_one_letter_code
_entity_poly.pdbx_strand_id
1 'polypeptide(L)'
;MKNSLSGKSTALIAYAPFVGFFIAFFLNEDKRDPFVTWHVKNMFGIFLLFVSAMVVQSAIDYTVGDLLWVVCFILWVYCGIQAYRGQTKGIPFLSEKFQKWFSFLN
;
A
#
# COMPACT_ATOMS: atom_id res chain seq x y z
N MET A 1 9.56 25.17 12.02
CA MET A 1 8.27 24.54 11.68
C MET A 1 8.55 23.42 10.68
N LYS A 2 8.27 22.16 11.05
CA LYS A 2 8.47 21.01 10.15
C LYS A 2 7.47 21.17 9.00
N ASN A 3 7.97 21.47 7.80
CA ASN A 3 7.16 21.69 6.60
C ASN A 3 6.51 20.36 6.21
N SER A 4 5.36 20.07 6.82
CA SER A 4 4.73 18.76 6.72
C SER A 4 3.80 18.74 5.50
N LEU A 5 4.08 17.84 4.57
CA LEU A 5 3.32 17.66 3.34
C LEU A 5 1.82 17.46 3.62
N SER A 6 1.00 17.75 2.61
CA SER A 6 -0.44 17.48 2.67
C SER A 6 -0.69 15.97 2.80
N GLY A 7 -1.76 15.57 3.49
CA GLY A 7 -2.14 14.15 3.62
C GLY A 7 -2.29 13.47 2.25
N LYS A 8 -2.80 14.19 1.25
CA LYS A 8 -2.88 13.69 -0.14
C LYS A 8 -1.51 13.37 -0.74
N SER A 9 -0.53 14.26 -0.55
CA SER A 9 0.85 14.04 -1.02
C SER A 9 1.49 12.85 -0.30
N THR A 10 1.32 12.75 1.02
CA THR A 10 1.88 11.65 1.81
C THR A 10 1.26 10.30 1.44
N ALA A 11 -0.04 10.25 1.17
CA ALA A 11 -0.70 9.04 0.69
C ALA A 11 -0.22 8.59 -0.70
N LEU A 12 0.10 9.54 -1.60
CA LEU A 12 0.72 9.21 -2.89
C LEU A 12 2.14 8.69 -2.72
N ILE A 13 2.92 9.28 -1.80
CA ILE A 13 4.26 8.78 -1.46
C ILE A 13 4.20 7.34 -0.99
N ALA A 14 3.14 6.92 -0.30
CA ALA A 14 3.00 5.53 0.16
C ALA A 14 3.11 4.52 -0.99
N TYR A 15 2.66 4.89 -2.20
CA TYR A 15 2.73 4.02 -3.37
C TYR A 15 4.04 4.14 -4.15
N ALA A 16 4.99 5.00 -3.78
CA ALA A 16 6.29 5.03 -4.44
C ALA A 16 7.03 3.69 -4.25
N PRO A 17 7.59 3.07 -5.32
CA PRO A 17 8.19 1.74 -5.24
C PRO A 17 9.28 1.61 -4.16
N PHE A 18 9.34 0.42 -3.54
CA PHE A 18 10.34 -0.06 -2.57
C PHE A 18 10.41 0.69 -1.22
N VAL A 19 10.44 2.02 -1.23
CA VAL A 19 10.71 2.83 -0.02
C VAL A 19 9.56 3.77 0.32
N GLY A 20 8.65 4.01 -0.62
CA GLY A 20 7.55 4.99 -0.47
C GLY A 20 6.66 4.74 0.73
N PHE A 21 6.31 3.48 1.01
CA PHE A 21 5.44 3.15 2.14
C PHE A 21 6.12 3.47 3.49
N PHE A 22 7.42 3.17 3.66
CA PHE A 22 8.14 3.48 4.89
C PHE A 22 8.21 4.99 5.10
N ILE A 23 8.52 5.75 4.04
CA ILE A 23 8.56 7.22 4.09
C ILE A 23 7.19 7.78 4.48
N ALA A 24 6.11 7.31 3.84
CA ALA A 24 4.76 7.77 4.14
C ALA A 24 4.32 7.41 5.57
N PHE A 25 4.72 6.24 6.08
CA PHE A 25 4.46 5.83 7.46
C PHE A 25 5.11 6.79 8.46
N PHE A 26 6.42 7.04 8.34
CA PHE A 26 7.12 7.97 9.24
C PHE A 26 6.65 9.43 9.08
N LEU A 27 6.28 9.85 7.87
CA LEU A 27 5.68 11.18 7.67
C LEU A 27 4.29 11.32 8.30
N ASN A 28 3.56 10.21 8.45
CA ASN A 28 2.24 10.21 9.05
C ASN A 28 2.28 10.12 10.59
N GLU A 29 3.39 9.70 11.18
CA GLU A 29 3.49 9.48 12.63
C GLU A 29 3.13 10.72 13.46
N ASP A 30 3.51 11.91 12.96
CA ASP A 30 3.24 13.20 13.61
C ASP A 30 1.76 13.61 13.53
N LYS A 31 1.10 13.38 12.39
CA LYS A 31 -0.26 13.90 12.09
C LYS A 31 -1.37 12.86 12.26
N ARG A 32 -1.04 11.58 12.08
CA ARG A 32 -1.94 10.42 12.06
C ARG A 32 -3.17 10.66 11.18
N ASP A 33 -2.93 11.13 9.96
CA ASP A 33 -3.99 11.43 9.01
C ASP A 33 -4.67 10.11 8.59
N PRO A 34 -5.98 9.92 8.85
CA PRO A 34 -6.68 8.67 8.52
C PRO A 34 -6.64 8.31 7.04
N PHE A 35 -6.56 9.32 6.15
CA PHE A 35 -6.43 9.09 4.71
C PHE A 35 -5.09 8.46 4.37
N VAL A 36 -4.01 8.97 4.98
CA VAL A 36 -2.66 8.42 4.80
C VAL A 36 -2.56 7.03 5.42
N THR A 37 -3.05 6.86 6.65
CA THR A 37 -3.08 5.56 7.34
C THR A 37 -3.79 4.50 6.50
N TRP A 38 -4.92 4.84 5.88
CA TRP A 38 -5.65 3.95 4.97
C TRP A 38 -4.76 3.46 3.83
N HIS A 39 -4.08 4.38 3.14
CA HIS A 39 -3.23 4.06 1.99
C HIS A 39 -1.92 3.36 2.37
N VAL A 40 -1.32 3.69 3.51
CA VAL A 40 -0.14 2.99 4.07
C VAL A 40 -0.48 1.52 4.36
N LYS A 41 -1.61 1.24 5.03
CA LYS A 41 -2.05 -0.13 5.30
C LYS A 41 -2.36 -0.92 4.02
N ASN A 42 -2.96 -0.27 3.02
CA ASN A 42 -3.21 -0.89 1.71
C ASN A 42 -1.91 -1.23 0.99
N MET A 43 -0.94 -0.31 0.97
CA MET A 43 0.36 -0.56 0.36
C MET A 43 1.10 -1.68 1.07
N PHE A 44 1.08 -1.72 2.41
CA PHE A 44 1.69 -2.79 3.17
C PHE A 44 1.10 -4.17 2.83
N GLY A 45 -0.23 -4.24 2.69
CA GLY A 45 -0.89 -5.47 2.24
C GLY A 45 -0.48 -5.89 0.81
N ILE A 46 -0.36 -4.94 -0.12
CA ILE A 46 0.14 -5.21 -1.48
C ILE A 46 1.59 -5.69 -1.46
N PHE A 47 2.42 -5.13 -0.58
CA PHE A 47 3.79 -5.58 -0.40
C PHE A 47 3.86 -7.05 0.06
N LEU A 48 3.01 -7.46 1.00
CA LEU A 48 2.91 -8.87 1.40
C LEU A 48 2.44 -9.78 0.24
N LEU A 49 1.49 -9.32 -0.58
CA LEU A 49 1.06 -10.06 -1.77
C LEU A 49 2.20 -10.20 -2.79
N PHE A 50 2.99 -9.14 -2.99
CA PHE A 50 4.16 -9.17 -3.86
C PHE A 50 5.22 -10.16 -3.36
N VAL A 51 5.56 -10.13 -2.06
CA VAL A 51 6.47 -11.14 -1.46
C VAL A 51 5.93 -12.55 -1.65
N SER A 52 4.62 -12.75 -1.47
CA SER A 52 3.97 -14.05 -1.70
C SER A 52 4.12 -14.50 -3.17
N ALA A 53 3.95 -13.58 -4.13
CA ALA A 53 4.13 -13.87 -5.56
C ALA A 53 5.57 -14.31 -5.86
N MET A 54 6.58 -13.64 -5.27
CA MET A 54 7.99 -14.01 -5.44
C MET A 54 8.31 -15.39 -4.86
N VAL A 55 7.78 -15.71 -3.68
CA VAL A 55 7.94 -17.04 -3.08
C VAL A 55 7.32 -18.10 -3.97
N VAL A 56 6.09 -17.90 -4.44
CA VAL A 56 5.40 -18.84 -5.36
C VAL A 56 6.20 -19.03 -6.64
N GLN A 57 6.71 -17.94 -7.23
CA GLN A 57 7.53 -17.98 -8.45
C GLN A 57 8.79 -18.83 -8.27
N SER A 58 9.46 -18.67 -7.13
CA SER A 58 10.74 -19.36 -6.86
C SER A 58 10.61 -20.80 -6.38
N ALA A 59 9.53 -21.11 -5.64
CA ALA A 59 9.43 -22.35 -4.86
C ALA A 59 8.31 -23.29 -5.31
N ILE A 60 7.33 -22.81 -6.07
CA ILE A 60 6.15 -23.59 -6.45
C ILE A 60 6.06 -23.69 -7.97
N ASP A 61 5.80 -22.58 -8.65
CA ASP A 61 5.67 -22.52 -10.10
C ASP A 61 5.93 -21.09 -10.60
N TYR A 62 6.81 -20.98 -11.60
CA TYR A 62 7.23 -19.71 -12.16
C TYR A 62 6.06 -18.93 -12.79
N THR A 63 5.19 -19.62 -13.54
CA THR A 63 4.08 -19.02 -14.28
C THR A 63 3.00 -18.51 -13.34
N VAL A 64 2.66 -19.29 -12.30
CA VAL A 64 1.70 -18.88 -11.27
C VAL A 64 2.24 -17.68 -10.50
N GLY A 65 3.53 -17.69 -10.15
CA GLY A 65 4.17 -16.55 -9.51
C GLY A 65 4.12 -15.28 -10.35
N ASP A 66 4.36 -15.38 -11.65
CA ASP A 66 4.29 -14.25 -12.59
C ASP A 66 2.87 -13.70 -12.72
N LEU A 67 1.86 -14.58 -12.78
CA LEU A 67 0.45 -14.18 -12.79
C LEU A 67 0.07 -13.42 -11.50
N LEU A 68 0.50 -13.91 -10.34
CA LEU A 68 0.29 -13.24 -9.06
C LEU A 68 0.97 -11.86 -9.02
N TRP A 69 2.18 -11.76 -9.58
CA TRP A 69 2.89 -10.49 -9.70
C TRP A 69 2.12 -9.47 -10.54
N VAL A 70 1.59 -9.87 -11.70
CA VAL A 70 0.75 -9.01 -12.56
C VAL A 70 -0.49 -8.53 -11.80
N VAL A 71 -1.17 -9.41 -11.07
CA VAL A 71 -2.32 -9.03 -10.24
C VAL A 71 -1.90 -8.01 -9.17
N CYS A 72 -0.78 -8.22 -8.49
CA CYS A 72 -0.26 -7.27 -7.51
C CYS A 72 0.01 -5.89 -8.13
N PHE A 73 0.60 -5.85 -9.32
CA PHE A 73 0.87 -4.62 -10.04
C PHE A 73 -0.42 -3.86 -10.40
N ILE A 74 -1.45 -4.56 -10.87
CA ILE A 74 -2.77 -3.97 -11.15
C ILE A 74 -3.39 -3.36 -9.88
N LEU A 75 -3.35 -4.09 -8.76
CA LEU A 75 -3.89 -3.60 -7.48
C LEU A 75 -3.10 -2.39 -6.96
N TRP A 76 -1.78 -2.38 -7.15
CA TRP A 76 -0.91 -1.24 -6.82
C TRP A 76 -1.30 0.01 -7.61
N VAL A 77 -1.41 -0.09 -8.94
CA VAL A 77 -1.85 1.02 -9.80
C VAL A 77 -3.23 1.50 -9.40
N TYR A 78 -4.18 0.58 -9.21
CA TYR A 78 -5.55 0.92 -8.83
C TYR A 78 -5.60 1.69 -7.50
N CYS A 79 -4.93 1.20 -6.45
CA CYS A 79 -4.90 1.88 -5.16
C CYS A 79 -4.19 3.25 -5.24
N GLY A 80 -3.13 3.36 -6.04
CA GLY A 80 -2.45 4.63 -6.32
C GLY A 80 -3.36 5.65 -7.02
N ILE A 81 -4.17 5.22 -8.00
CA ILE A 81 -5.18 6.07 -8.65
C ILE A 81 -6.23 6.56 -7.63
N GLN A 82 -6.64 5.69 -6.71
CA GLN A 82 -7.60 6.07 -5.67
C GLN A 82 -7.00 7.11 -4.70
N ALA A 83 -5.71 6.97 -4.34
CA ALA A 83 -4.99 7.99 -3.57
C ALA A 83 -4.91 9.32 -4.32
N TYR A 84 -4.61 9.29 -5.63
CA TYR A 84 -4.59 10.47 -6.49
C TYR A 84 -5.96 11.18 -6.55
N ARG A 85 -7.05 10.41 -6.54
CA ARG A 85 -8.43 10.92 -6.48
C ARG A 85 -8.86 11.38 -5.09
N GLY A 86 -8.05 11.18 -4.05
CA GLY A 86 -8.41 11.51 -2.68
C GLY A 86 -9.49 10.59 -2.10
N GLN A 87 -9.57 9.34 -2.57
CA GLN A 87 -10.61 8.38 -2.18
C GLN A 87 -10.02 7.24 -1.36
N THR A 88 -10.63 6.94 -0.21
CA THR A 88 -10.32 5.75 0.62
C THR A 88 -10.97 4.49 0.06
N LYS A 89 -10.79 4.23 -1.24
CA LYS A 89 -11.15 2.97 -1.88
C LYS A 89 -9.88 2.21 -2.22
N GLY A 90 -9.96 0.89 -2.17
CA GLY A 90 -8.84 0.01 -2.47
C GLY A 90 -9.33 -1.36 -2.88
N ILE A 91 -8.49 -2.37 -2.70
CA ILE A 91 -8.76 -3.76 -3.03
C ILE A 91 -10.10 -4.21 -2.41
N PRO A 92 -11.09 -4.60 -3.24
CA PRO A 92 -12.39 -5.06 -2.75
C PRO A 92 -12.24 -6.15 -1.68
N PHE A 93 -13.03 -6.07 -0.61
CA PHE A 93 -13.02 -6.96 0.56
C PHE A 93 -11.75 -6.95 1.42
N LEU A 94 -10.58 -6.66 0.84
CA LEU A 94 -9.29 -6.79 1.49
C LEU A 94 -8.85 -5.50 2.18
N SER A 95 -9.11 -4.33 1.59
CA SER A 95 -8.74 -3.04 2.18
C SER A 95 -9.35 -2.81 3.57
N GLU A 96 -10.59 -3.21 3.78
CA GLU A 96 -11.25 -3.12 5.10
C GLU A 96 -10.61 -4.08 6.12
N LYS A 97 -10.23 -5.28 5.67
CA LYS A 97 -9.52 -6.25 6.51
C LYS A 97 -8.15 -5.71 6.90
N PHE A 98 -7.42 -5.09 5.96
CA PHE A 98 -6.13 -4.46 6.22
C PHE A 98 -6.20 -3.37 7.29
N GLN A 99 -7.28 -2.60 7.36
CA GLN A 99 -7.44 -1.62 8.45
C GLN A 99 -7.49 -2.26 9.82
N LYS A 100 -8.12 -3.44 9.92
CA LYS A 100 -8.28 -4.21 11.16
C LYS A 100 -7.03 -5.02 11.50
N TRP A 101 -6.41 -5.66 10.52
CA TRP A 101 -5.24 -6.54 10.71
C TRP A 101 -3.97 -5.75 11.00
N PHE A 102 -3.76 -4.63 10.31
CA PHE A 102 -2.53 -3.84 10.45
C PHE A 102 -2.70 -2.70 11.45
N SER A 103 -3.27 -2.99 12.63
CA SER A 103 -3.51 -1.99 13.68
C SER A 103 -2.23 -1.35 14.25
N PHE A 104 -1.08 -1.98 14.02
CA PHE A 104 0.24 -1.44 14.38
C PHE A 104 0.73 -0.32 13.44
N LEU A 105 0.12 -0.15 12.26
CA LEU A 105 0.42 0.94 11.34
C LEU A 105 -0.55 2.10 11.59
N ASN A 106 -0.16 3.13 12.33
CA ASN A 106 -1.00 4.31 12.61
C ASN A 106 -0.44 5.57 11.96
#